data_AF-A0A967YN33-F1
#
_entry.id   AF-A0A967YN33-F1
#
_cell.length_a   1.000
_cell.length_b   1.000
_cell.length_c   1.000
_cell.angle_alpha   90.00
_cell.angle_beta   90.00
_cell.angle_gamma   90.00
#
_symmetry.space_group_name_H-M   'P 1'
#
loop_
_entity.id
_entity.type
_entity.pdbx_description
1 polymer ?
#
loop_
_entity_poly.entity_id
_entity_poly.type
_entity_poly.pdbx_seq_one_letter_code
_entity_poly.pdbx_strand_id
1 'polypeptide(L)'
;MTDFEPCYQSIAELGRRLRSGELSSVALTETLLARIEALDPSLGAFQVVSPDRALAAARAAQAALEAGQDLGPLHGIPYAAKDLFDVRGLPTTAGTRLLADNIADDDSAAVARLARAGMVLLGKTKTVQFAYGGAGINRDLGTPHNPWHRTHHLPGGSSSGSAVAVAAGLAPMALGSDTGGSVRIPAALCGI
;
A
#
# COMPACT_ATOMS: atom_id res chain seq x y z
N MET A 1 -3.67 -8.52 -26.45
CA MET A 1 -3.67 -7.40 -25.46
C MET A 1 -2.28 -7.39 -24.87
N THR A 2 -1.48 -6.39 -25.19
CA THR A 2 -0.09 -6.27 -24.70
C THR A 2 -0.05 -6.33 -23.18
N ASP A 3 0.85 -7.16 -22.64
CA ASP A 3 1.18 -7.33 -21.21
C ASP A 3 1.62 -6.00 -20.59
N PHE A 4 0.67 -5.14 -20.27
CA PHE A 4 0.89 -3.93 -19.52
C PHE A 4 0.91 -4.31 -18.03
N GLU A 5 2.12 -4.51 -17.48
CA GLU A 5 2.28 -4.78 -16.04
C GLU A 5 2.90 -3.55 -15.33
N PRO A 6 2.10 -2.50 -15.04
CA PRO A 6 2.56 -1.30 -14.35
C PRO A 6 3.01 -1.58 -12.91
N CYS A 7 2.65 -2.75 -12.40
CA CYS A 7 2.79 -3.23 -11.04
C CYS A 7 4.24 -3.24 -10.52
N TYR A 8 5.23 -3.30 -11.40
CA TYR A 8 6.66 -3.25 -11.07
C TYR A 8 7.39 -2.03 -11.65
N GLN A 9 6.67 -1.11 -12.30
CA GLN A 9 7.28 0.12 -12.79
C GLN A 9 7.63 1.04 -11.63
N SER A 10 8.79 1.69 -11.71
CA SER A 10 9.19 2.68 -10.71
C SER A 10 8.18 3.82 -10.64
N ILE A 11 8.04 4.44 -9.47
CA ILE A 11 7.19 5.63 -9.27
C ILE A 11 7.56 6.75 -10.27
N ALA A 12 8.85 6.90 -10.59
CA ALA A 12 9.30 7.91 -11.55
C ALA A 12 8.78 7.63 -12.97
N GLU A 13 8.76 6.35 -13.39
CA GLU A 13 8.20 5.92 -14.67
C GLU A 13 6.68 6.11 -14.69
N LEU A 14 5.99 5.60 -13.68
CA LEU A 14 4.53 5.76 -13.55
C LEU A 14 4.14 7.23 -13.61
N GLY A 15 4.81 8.09 -12.84
CA GLY A 15 4.53 9.52 -12.84
C GLY A 15 4.73 10.14 -14.21
N ARG A 16 5.80 9.79 -14.96
CA ARG A 16 6.01 10.31 -16.33
C ARG A 16 4.85 9.93 -17.24
N ARG A 17 4.39 8.68 -17.17
CA ARG A 17 3.30 8.15 -18.00
C ARG A 17 1.94 8.76 -17.65
N LEU A 18 1.71 9.06 -16.36
CA LEU A 18 0.53 9.83 -15.92
C LEU A 18 0.50 11.22 -16.56
N ARG A 19 1.65 11.91 -16.60
CA ARG A 19 1.74 13.27 -17.15
C ARG A 19 1.75 13.33 -18.67
N SER A 20 2.22 12.29 -19.34
CA SER A 20 2.13 12.18 -20.81
C SER A 20 0.74 11.77 -21.30
N GLY A 21 -0.14 11.33 -20.40
CA GLY A 21 -1.45 10.76 -20.74
C GLY A 21 -1.39 9.34 -21.32
N GLU A 22 -0.22 8.72 -21.35
CA GLU A 22 -0.05 7.31 -21.76
C GLU A 22 -0.73 6.34 -20.78
N LEU A 23 -0.81 6.74 -19.52
CA LEU A 23 -1.49 6.02 -18.44
C LEU A 23 -2.36 7.02 -17.67
N SER A 24 -3.55 6.60 -17.25
CA SER A 24 -4.38 7.41 -16.37
C SER A 24 -4.29 6.93 -14.91
N SER A 25 -4.50 7.84 -13.94
CA SER A 25 -4.46 7.48 -12.51
C SER A 25 -5.58 6.48 -12.17
N VAL A 26 -6.74 6.61 -12.82
CA VAL A 26 -7.85 5.66 -12.69
C VAL A 26 -7.44 4.28 -13.19
N ALA A 27 -6.90 4.17 -14.41
CA ALA A 27 -6.50 2.88 -14.99
C ALA A 27 -5.38 2.19 -14.19
N LEU A 28 -4.42 2.97 -13.68
CA LEU A 28 -3.38 2.46 -12.79
C LEU A 28 -3.97 1.92 -11.48
N THR A 29 -4.91 2.66 -10.88
CA THR A 29 -5.56 2.27 -9.62
C THR A 29 -6.43 1.02 -9.80
N GLU A 30 -7.24 0.96 -10.87
CA GLU A 30 -8.05 -0.21 -11.23
C GLU A 30 -7.17 -1.44 -11.44
N THR A 31 -6.04 -1.28 -12.13
CA THR A 31 -5.08 -2.39 -12.36
C THR A 31 -4.54 -2.94 -11.04
N LEU A 32 -4.14 -2.08 -10.10
CA LEU A 32 -3.61 -2.51 -8.80
C LEU A 32 -4.68 -3.12 -7.91
N LEU A 33 -5.90 -2.56 -7.89
CA LEU A 33 -7.03 -3.13 -7.15
C LEU A 33 -7.40 -4.53 -7.65
N ALA A 34 -7.47 -4.72 -8.98
CA ALA A 34 -7.71 -6.03 -9.58
C ALA A 34 -6.59 -7.04 -9.24
N ARG A 35 -5.34 -6.58 -9.18
CA ARG A 35 -4.21 -7.42 -8.76
C ARG A 35 -4.28 -7.78 -7.27
N ILE A 36 -4.66 -6.83 -6.41
CA ILE A 36 -4.89 -7.08 -4.98
C ILE A 36 -5.97 -8.15 -4.81
N GLU A 37 -7.10 -8.02 -5.51
CA GLU A 37 -8.18 -9.01 -5.48
C GLU A 37 -7.72 -10.41 -5.91
N ALA A 38 -6.87 -10.49 -6.95
CA ALA A 38 -6.39 -11.76 -7.46
C ALA A 38 -5.30 -12.43 -6.59
N LEU A 39 -4.40 -11.66 -5.97
CA LEU A 39 -3.20 -12.19 -5.34
C LEU A 39 -3.22 -12.12 -3.80
N ASP A 40 -3.83 -11.08 -3.23
CA ASP A 40 -3.82 -10.87 -1.78
C ASP A 40 -4.53 -11.94 -0.96
N PRO A 41 -5.56 -12.68 -1.45
CA PRO A 41 -6.09 -13.82 -0.71
C PRO A 41 -5.03 -14.88 -0.35
N SER A 42 -3.99 -15.02 -1.17
CA SER A 42 -2.87 -15.95 -0.91
C SER A 42 -1.70 -15.30 -0.15
N LEU A 43 -1.49 -14.00 -0.34
CA LEU A 43 -0.36 -13.26 0.24
C LEU A 43 -0.68 -12.69 1.62
N GLY A 44 -1.94 -12.30 1.86
CA GLY A 44 -2.43 -11.72 3.11
C GLY A 44 -1.71 -10.43 3.51
N ALA A 45 -1.31 -9.60 2.54
CA ALA A 45 -0.56 -8.37 2.77
C ALA A 45 -1.45 -7.24 3.30
N PHE A 46 -2.71 -7.15 2.85
CA PHE A 46 -3.63 -6.10 3.29
C PHE A 46 -4.41 -6.51 4.54
N GLN A 47 -4.60 -5.53 5.44
CA GLN A 47 -5.54 -5.60 6.55
C GLN A 47 -6.91 -5.09 6.11
N VAL A 48 -6.93 -4.01 5.31
CA VAL A 48 -8.14 -3.44 4.70
C VAL A 48 -7.78 -2.88 3.34
N VAL A 49 -8.61 -3.16 2.33
CA VAL A 49 -8.53 -2.54 1.01
C VAL A 49 -9.66 -1.52 0.91
N SER A 50 -9.42 -0.36 0.29
CA SER A 50 -10.39 0.74 0.20
C SER A 50 -10.67 1.13 -1.26
N PRO A 51 -11.30 0.25 -2.06
CA PRO A 51 -11.45 0.45 -3.51
C PRO A 51 -12.20 1.74 -3.86
N ASP A 52 -13.35 2.00 -3.22
CA ASP A 52 -14.16 3.19 -3.53
C ASP A 52 -13.40 4.49 -3.24
N ARG A 53 -12.70 4.54 -2.10
CA ARG A 53 -11.82 5.66 -1.74
C ARG A 53 -10.70 5.83 -2.75
N ALA A 54 -10.03 4.73 -3.12
CA ALA A 54 -8.92 4.75 -4.05
C ALA A 54 -9.36 5.27 -5.42
N LEU A 55 -10.48 4.76 -5.95
CA LEU A 55 -11.02 5.18 -7.24
C LEU A 55 -11.53 6.62 -7.22
N ALA A 56 -12.16 7.07 -6.13
CA ALA A 56 -12.55 8.47 -6.00
C ALA A 56 -11.33 9.41 -6.01
N ALA A 57 -10.27 9.07 -5.27
CA ALA A 57 -9.02 9.85 -5.26
C ALA A 57 -8.32 9.82 -6.62
N ALA A 58 -8.30 8.66 -7.31
CA ALA A 58 -7.71 8.51 -8.64
C ALA A 58 -8.45 9.35 -9.70
N ARG A 59 -9.78 9.39 -9.65
CA ARG A 59 -10.59 10.25 -10.53
C ARG A 59 -10.31 11.72 -10.29
N ALA A 60 -10.21 12.14 -9.02
CA ALA A 60 -9.86 13.52 -8.68
C ALA A 60 -8.45 13.90 -9.16
N ALA A 61 -7.47 13.00 -8.96
CA ALA A 61 -6.10 13.21 -9.42
C ALA A 61 -6.01 13.29 -10.96
N GLN A 62 -6.71 12.39 -11.67
CA GLN A 62 -6.76 12.42 -13.12
C GLN A 62 -7.40 13.72 -13.64
N ALA A 63 -8.54 14.13 -13.09
CA ALA A 63 -9.21 15.37 -13.50
C ALA A 63 -8.35 16.61 -13.24
N ALA A 64 -7.58 16.63 -12.14
CA ALA A 64 -6.64 17.71 -11.85
C ALA A 64 -5.50 17.76 -12.89
N LEU A 65 -4.91 16.62 -13.26
CA LEU A 65 -3.90 16.56 -14.32
C LEU A 65 -4.44 17.02 -15.68
N GLU A 66 -5.66 16.58 -16.05
CA GLU A 66 -6.34 17.01 -17.28
C GLU A 66 -6.65 18.51 -17.30
N ALA A 67 -6.88 19.11 -16.13
CA ALA A 67 -7.06 20.55 -15.95
C ALA A 67 -5.73 21.33 -15.85
N GLY A 68 -4.58 20.68 -16.01
CA GLY A 68 -3.25 21.30 -15.93
C GLY A 68 -2.75 21.56 -14.49
N GLN A 69 -3.41 20.97 -13.48
CA GLN A 69 -3.04 21.08 -12.08
C GLN A 69 -2.16 19.90 -11.64
N ASP A 70 -0.85 20.00 -11.91
CA ASP A 70 0.13 19.03 -11.45
C ASP A 70 0.64 19.38 -10.03
N LEU A 71 0.45 18.46 -9.07
CA LEU A 71 0.90 18.64 -7.68
C LEU A 71 2.32 18.11 -7.44
N GLY A 72 2.97 17.63 -8.50
CA GLY A 72 4.34 17.13 -8.49
C GLY A 72 4.42 15.62 -8.78
N PRO A 73 5.63 15.04 -8.61
CA PRO A 73 5.95 13.72 -9.14
C PRO A 73 5.17 12.54 -8.54
N LEU A 74 4.45 12.75 -7.44
CA LEU A 74 3.64 11.73 -6.77
C LEU A 74 2.14 11.84 -7.10
N HIS A 75 1.72 12.88 -7.83
CA HIS A 75 0.32 13.13 -8.16
C HIS A 75 -0.27 11.91 -8.91
N GLY A 76 -1.35 11.35 -8.38
CA GLY A 76 -2.07 10.22 -8.97
C GLY A 76 -1.41 8.86 -8.78
N ILE A 77 -0.29 8.77 -8.05
CA ILE A 77 0.42 7.52 -7.77
C ILE A 77 -0.25 6.78 -6.61
N PRO A 78 -0.61 5.49 -6.79
CA PRO A 78 -1.16 4.70 -5.69
C PRO A 78 -0.13 4.30 -4.64
N TYR A 79 -0.56 4.11 -3.39
CA TYR A 79 0.27 3.60 -2.31
C TYR A 79 -0.55 2.82 -1.28
N ALA A 80 0.15 2.05 -0.44
CA ALA A 80 -0.44 1.41 0.73
C ALA A 80 0.14 1.98 2.04
N ALA A 81 -0.58 1.85 3.16
CA ALA A 81 -0.10 2.34 4.45
C ALA A 81 -0.12 1.24 5.52
N LYS A 82 0.97 1.03 6.26
CA LYS A 82 0.97 0.11 7.41
C LYS A 82 -0.19 0.42 8.35
N ASP A 83 -0.79 -0.62 8.94
CA ASP A 83 -1.87 -0.53 9.93
C ASP A 83 -1.40 -0.01 11.32
N LEU A 84 -0.68 1.09 11.28
CA LEU A 84 -0.31 2.00 12.38
C LEU A 84 -0.45 3.47 11.96
N PHE A 85 -0.62 3.74 10.66
CA PHE A 85 -0.94 5.05 10.15
C PHE A 85 -2.45 5.22 10.16
N ASP A 86 -2.91 6.21 10.89
CA ASP A 86 -4.31 6.60 10.88
C ASP A 86 -4.70 7.13 9.50
N VAL A 87 -5.87 6.68 9.08
CA VAL A 87 -6.55 7.06 7.85
C VAL A 87 -8.00 7.29 8.26
N ARG A 88 -8.47 8.53 8.20
CA ARG A 88 -9.80 8.93 8.64
C ARG A 88 -10.86 7.98 8.10
N GLY A 89 -11.72 7.45 8.96
CA GLY A 89 -12.81 6.55 8.61
C GLY A 89 -12.40 5.11 8.31
N LEU A 90 -11.13 4.74 8.44
CA LEU A 90 -10.67 3.34 8.41
C LEU A 90 -10.21 2.90 9.81
N PRO A 91 -10.31 1.60 10.14
CA PRO A 91 -9.78 1.08 11.38
C PRO A 91 -8.25 1.19 11.42
N THR A 92 -7.69 1.48 12.60
CA THR A 92 -6.28 1.30 12.93
C THR A 92 -6.16 0.23 14.00
N THR A 93 -5.87 -1.01 13.58
CA THR A 93 -5.92 -2.17 14.47
C THR A 93 -4.60 -2.46 15.17
N ALA A 94 -3.50 -1.82 14.73
CA ALA A 94 -2.15 -2.12 15.20
C ALA A 94 -1.80 -3.62 15.10
N GLY A 95 -2.39 -4.35 14.15
CA GLY A 95 -2.19 -5.79 14.00
C GLY A 95 -2.90 -6.64 15.05
N THR A 96 -3.97 -6.16 15.69
CA THR A 96 -4.75 -6.96 16.66
C THR A 96 -6.25 -6.75 16.58
N ARG A 97 -7.02 -7.80 16.86
CA ARG A 97 -8.48 -7.74 16.98
C ARG A 97 -8.96 -6.84 18.14
N LEU A 98 -8.11 -6.60 19.15
CA LEU A 98 -8.46 -5.72 20.27
C LEU A 98 -8.82 -4.29 19.82
N LEU A 99 -8.23 -3.83 18.72
CA LEU A 99 -8.46 -2.51 18.15
C LEU A 99 -9.23 -2.57 16.82
N ALA A 100 -10.01 -3.64 16.59
CA ALA A 100 -10.78 -3.79 15.36
C ALA A 100 -11.76 -2.62 15.12
N ASP A 101 -12.35 -2.09 16.20
CA ASP A 101 -13.32 -0.99 16.17
C ASP A 101 -12.67 0.39 16.41
N ASN A 102 -11.33 0.48 16.42
CA ASN A 102 -10.62 1.74 16.55
C ASN A 102 -10.61 2.48 15.20
N ILE A 103 -11.72 3.13 14.86
CA ILE A 103 -11.87 3.92 13.64
C ILE A 103 -11.20 5.28 13.83
N ALA A 104 -10.27 5.62 12.95
CA ALA A 104 -9.57 6.90 13.04
C ALA A 104 -10.47 8.09 12.66
N ASP A 105 -10.46 9.14 13.48
CA ASP A 105 -11.18 10.39 13.20
C ASP A 105 -10.45 11.26 12.17
N ASP A 106 -9.13 11.20 12.15
CA ASP A 106 -8.25 12.02 11.31
C ASP A 106 -7.19 11.20 10.59
N ASP A 107 -6.64 11.76 9.52
CA ASP A 107 -5.45 11.20 8.87
C ASP A 107 -4.20 11.51 9.71
N SER A 108 -3.32 10.51 9.86
CA SER A 108 -1.99 10.75 10.40
C SER A 108 -1.22 11.77 9.55
N ALA A 109 -0.25 12.47 10.15
CA ALA A 109 0.49 13.53 9.45
C ALA A 109 1.18 13.06 8.15
N ALA A 110 1.64 11.81 8.10
CA ALA A 110 2.22 11.22 6.90
C ALA A 110 1.16 10.99 5.81
N VAL A 111 0.04 10.35 6.14
CA VAL A 111 -1.09 10.13 5.21
C VAL A 111 -1.63 11.47 4.68
N ALA A 112 -1.83 12.45 5.55
CA ALA A 112 -2.30 13.78 5.16
C ALA A 112 -1.33 14.49 4.19
N ARG A 113 -0.01 14.29 4.34
CA ARG A 113 0.99 14.84 3.40
C ARG A 113 0.93 14.16 2.03
N LEU A 114 0.78 12.84 1.99
CA LEU A 114 0.66 12.09 0.72
C LEU A 114 -0.66 12.45 0.01
N ALA A 115 -1.76 12.58 0.75
CA ALA A 115 -3.04 13.03 0.19
C ALA A 115 -2.92 14.44 -0.42
N ARG A 116 -2.24 15.39 0.25
CA ARG A 116 -1.96 16.72 -0.31
C ARG A 116 -1.06 16.70 -1.53
N ALA A 117 -0.22 15.68 -1.68
CA ALA A 117 0.58 15.47 -2.89
C ALA A 117 -0.21 14.81 -4.03
N GLY A 118 -1.52 14.55 -3.85
CA GLY A 118 -2.38 13.92 -4.84
C GLY A 118 -2.24 12.40 -4.94
N MET A 119 -1.61 11.74 -3.96
CA MET A 119 -1.44 10.29 -3.98
C MET A 119 -2.74 9.54 -3.65
N VAL A 120 -2.86 8.33 -4.19
CA VAL A 120 -4.06 7.49 -4.08
C VAL A 120 -3.84 6.36 -3.07
N LEU A 121 -4.54 6.38 -1.94
CA LEU A 121 -4.43 5.30 -0.95
C LEU A 121 -5.25 4.07 -1.39
N LEU A 122 -4.58 2.94 -1.58
CA LEU A 122 -5.20 1.64 -1.91
C LEU A 122 -5.84 0.95 -0.70
N GLY A 123 -5.24 1.12 0.48
CA GLY A 123 -5.67 0.47 1.70
C GLY A 123 -4.57 0.43 2.75
N LYS A 124 -4.81 -0.32 3.83
CA LYS A 124 -3.84 -0.50 4.92
C LYS A 124 -3.27 -1.91 4.95
N THR A 125 -1.95 -2.02 5.10
CA THR A 125 -1.20 -3.28 5.13
C THR A 125 -1.04 -3.82 6.54
N LYS A 126 -0.94 -5.15 6.65
CA LYS A 126 -0.76 -5.84 7.93
C LYS A 126 0.55 -5.46 8.60
N THR A 127 0.50 -5.46 9.92
CA THR A 127 1.65 -5.33 10.81
C THR A 127 1.69 -6.48 11.80
N VAL A 128 2.86 -6.74 12.38
CA VAL A 128 2.93 -7.49 13.64
C VAL A 128 2.17 -6.73 14.72
N GLN A 129 1.50 -7.46 15.62
CA GLN A 129 0.75 -6.91 16.75
C GLN A 129 1.61 -5.89 17.52
N PHE A 130 1.07 -4.67 17.65
CA PHE A 130 1.72 -3.49 18.24
C PHE A 130 3.12 -3.17 17.70
N ALA A 131 3.41 -3.58 16.47
CA ALA A 131 4.72 -3.52 15.85
C ALA A 131 5.85 -4.26 16.61
N TYR A 132 5.51 -5.16 17.52
CA TYR A 132 6.47 -5.81 18.39
C TYR A 132 6.89 -7.20 17.87
N GLY A 133 7.77 -7.20 16.86
CA GLY A 133 8.40 -8.42 16.37
C GLY A 133 9.05 -8.28 14.99
N GLY A 134 10.31 -8.72 14.89
CA GLY A 134 11.11 -8.64 13.65
C GLY A 134 10.86 -9.78 12.65
N ALA A 135 10.24 -10.88 13.09
CA ALA A 135 9.97 -12.04 12.24
C ALA A 135 8.76 -11.87 11.31
N GLY A 136 7.91 -10.86 11.53
CA GLY A 136 6.68 -10.65 10.74
C GLY A 136 5.48 -11.47 11.20
N ILE A 137 5.65 -12.33 12.21
CA ILE A 137 4.60 -13.22 12.71
C ILE A 137 3.48 -12.42 13.37
N ASN A 138 2.26 -12.63 12.91
CA ASN A 138 1.04 -12.19 13.57
C ASN A 138 0.10 -13.40 13.70
N ARG A 139 -0.14 -13.85 14.95
CA ARG A 139 -1.02 -14.99 15.25
C ARG A 139 -2.49 -14.59 15.34
N ASP A 140 -2.77 -13.31 15.54
CA ASP A 140 -4.11 -12.79 15.72
C ASP A 140 -4.76 -12.59 14.34
N LEU A 141 -4.15 -11.77 13.49
CA LEU A 141 -4.68 -11.38 12.16
C LEU A 141 -4.02 -12.12 10.98
N GLY A 142 -3.15 -13.09 11.27
CA GLY A 142 -2.43 -13.88 10.27
C GLY A 142 -1.16 -13.21 9.76
N THR A 143 -0.19 -14.04 9.39
CA THR A 143 1.13 -13.61 8.93
C THR A 143 1.17 -13.54 7.41
N PRO A 144 1.56 -12.40 6.80
CA PRO A 144 1.72 -12.31 5.36
C PRO A 144 2.69 -13.36 4.81
N HIS A 145 2.44 -13.82 3.59
CA HIS A 145 3.28 -14.78 2.87
C HIS A 145 4.31 -14.04 2.03
N ASN A 146 5.58 -14.45 2.17
CA ASN A 146 6.67 -13.87 1.39
C ASN A 146 6.58 -14.33 -0.08
N PRO A 147 6.45 -13.41 -1.06
CA PRO A 147 6.11 -13.75 -2.44
C PRO A 147 7.22 -14.50 -3.21
N TRP A 148 8.45 -14.57 -2.68
CA TRP A 148 9.58 -15.19 -3.37
C TRP A 148 9.60 -16.70 -3.38
N HIS A 149 8.78 -17.36 -2.57
CA HIS A 149 8.86 -18.81 -2.43
C HIS A 149 7.49 -19.44 -2.22
N ARG A 150 7.22 -20.59 -2.87
CA ARG A 150 5.92 -21.29 -2.74
C ARG A 150 5.65 -21.75 -1.31
N THR A 151 6.67 -22.29 -0.65
CA THR A 151 6.62 -22.57 0.80
C THR A 151 6.70 -21.27 1.57
N HIS A 152 5.85 -21.10 2.58
CA HIS A 152 5.79 -19.90 3.40
C HIS A 152 7.12 -19.63 4.10
N HIS A 153 7.81 -18.58 3.65
CA HIS A 153 8.90 -17.96 4.39
C HIS A 153 8.41 -16.72 5.10
N LEU A 154 9.05 -16.43 6.24
CA LEU A 154 8.73 -15.24 7.01
C LEU A 154 8.99 -13.98 6.18
N PRO A 155 8.04 -13.03 6.15
CA PRO A 155 8.20 -11.78 5.41
C PRO A 155 9.08 -10.77 6.16
N GLY A 156 9.48 -11.06 7.40
CA GLY A 156 10.09 -10.08 8.29
C GLY A 156 9.04 -9.09 8.84
N GLY A 157 9.44 -8.29 9.81
CA GLY A 157 8.51 -7.41 10.51
C GLY A 157 9.17 -6.23 11.21
N SER A 158 8.39 -5.30 11.75
CA SER A 158 6.93 -5.42 11.87
C SER A 158 6.12 -4.95 10.67
N SER A 159 6.71 -4.28 9.67
CA SER A 159 6.01 -3.81 8.46
C SER A 159 5.85 -4.92 7.41
N SER A 160 5.39 -6.10 7.85
CA SER A 160 5.32 -7.32 7.05
C SER A 160 4.45 -7.16 5.80
N GLY A 161 3.22 -6.66 5.96
CA GLY A 161 2.30 -6.47 4.84
C GLY A 161 2.79 -5.40 3.87
N SER A 162 3.44 -4.34 4.37
CA SER A 162 4.01 -3.29 3.50
C SER A 162 5.07 -3.85 2.55
N ALA A 163 5.98 -4.68 3.04
CA ALA A 163 7.02 -5.26 2.19
C ALA A 163 6.45 -6.29 1.20
N VAL A 164 5.52 -7.15 1.64
CA VAL A 164 4.86 -8.11 0.75
C VAL A 164 4.06 -7.39 -0.34
N ALA A 165 3.32 -6.33 0.00
CA ALA A 165 2.54 -5.58 -0.98
C ALA A 165 3.42 -4.96 -2.08
N VAL A 166 4.60 -4.43 -1.74
CA VAL A 166 5.54 -3.88 -2.72
C VAL A 166 6.22 -5.00 -3.51
N ALA A 167 6.73 -6.03 -2.84
CA ALA A 167 7.45 -7.13 -3.48
C ALA A 167 6.59 -7.95 -4.46
N ALA A 168 5.28 -8.05 -4.22
CA ALA A 168 4.33 -8.73 -5.11
C ALA A 168 3.70 -7.79 -6.18
N GLY A 169 4.12 -6.52 -6.23
CA GLY A 169 3.58 -5.52 -7.16
C GLY A 169 2.12 -5.14 -6.89
N LEU A 170 1.63 -5.31 -5.65
CA LEU A 170 0.26 -4.91 -5.26
C LEU A 170 0.16 -3.40 -5.03
N ALA A 171 1.27 -2.75 -4.70
CA ALA A 171 1.41 -1.30 -4.61
C ALA A 171 2.84 -0.90 -5.00
N PRO A 172 3.04 0.23 -5.71
CA PRO A 172 4.38 0.67 -6.11
C PRO A 172 5.20 1.22 -4.92
N MET A 173 4.53 1.57 -3.82
CA MET A 173 5.16 1.83 -2.52
C MET A 173 4.19 1.59 -1.37
N ALA A 174 4.74 1.38 -0.19
CA ALA A 174 3.98 1.31 1.05
C ALA A 174 4.69 2.05 2.19
N LEU A 175 3.92 2.71 3.06
CA LEU A 175 4.46 3.24 4.31
C LEU A 175 4.73 2.11 5.31
N GLY A 176 5.79 2.28 6.11
CA GLY A 176 6.13 1.41 7.24
C GLY A 176 6.68 2.22 8.41
N SER A 177 6.92 1.54 9.53
CA SER A 177 7.55 2.14 10.73
C SER A 177 8.75 1.32 11.17
N ASP A 178 9.84 1.98 11.56
CA ASP A 178 11.13 1.34 11.89
C ASP A 178 11.62 1.77 13.28
N THR A 179 11.33 0.96 14.30
CA THR A 179 11.84 1.18 15.67
C THR A 179 13.17 0.47 15.91
N GLY A 180 13.33 -0.74 15.37
CA GLY A 180 14.52 -1.59 15.55
C GLY A 180 14.87 -2.41 14.31
N GLY A 181 14.49 -1.94 13.12
CA GLY A 181 14.61 -2.65 11.85
C GLY A 181 13.28 -2.94 11.18
N SER A 182 12.17 -2.39 11.68
CA SER A 182 10.84 -2.80 11.26
C SER A 182 10.41 -2.40 9.85
N VAL A 183 11.21 -1.60 9.13
CA VAL A 183 11.12 -1.41 7.67
C VAL A 183 12.25 -2.17 6.98
N ARG A 184 13.49 -2.06 7.47
CA ARG A 184 14.68 -2.65 6.83
C ARG A 184 14.68 -4.17 6.81
N ILE A 185 14.25 -4.84 7.89
CA ILE A 185 14.17 -6.30 7.98
C ILE A 185 13.18 -6.85 6.96
N PRO A 186 11.90 -6.43 6.93
CA PRO A 186 10.98 -6.95 5.94
C PRO A 186 11.34 -6.56 4.51
N ALA A 187 11.94 -5.38 4.29
CA ALA A 187 12.48 -5.01 2.97
C ALA A 187 13.55 -6.01 2.50
N ALA A 188 14.54 -6.31 3.36
CA ALA A 188 15.60 -7.26 3.05
C ALA A 188 15.08 -8.69 2.80
N LEU A 189 14.11 -9.16 3.60
CA LEU A 189 13.55 -10.51 3.47
C LEU A 189 12.61 -10.63 2.26
N CYS A 190 11.96 -9.54 1.85
CA CYS A 190 11.10 -9.47 0.67
C CYS A 190 11.82 -8.88 -0.56
N GLY A 191 13.15 -8.71 -0.54
CA GLY A 191 13.94 -8.37 -1.73
C GLY A 191 13.60 -7.04 -2.40
N ILE A 192 13.30 -6.00 -1.61
CA ILE A 192 12.99 -4.63 -2.08
C ILE A 192 13.97 -3.59 -1.54
#